data_AF-A0A1X7BYX9-F1
#
_entry.id   AF-A0A1X7BYX9-F1
#
_cell.length_a   1.000
_cell.length_b   1.000
_cell.length_c   1.000
_cell.angle_alpha   90.00
_cell.angle_beta   90.00
_cell.angle_gamma   90.00
#
_symmetry.space_group_name_H-M   'P 1'
#
loop_
_entity.id
_entity.type
_entity.pdbx_description
1 polymer ?
#
loop_
_entity_poly.entity_id
_entity_poly.type
_entity_poly.pdbx_seq_one_letter_code
_entity_poly.pdbx_strand_id
1 'polypeptide(L)'
;MQQEKDTGTEHPPFRPSGGGILALLDAPEGDAGVLAEARFYGEEGCEELLAAVGPGSNLDLERKARGVHLLGLLGCKKLIGLSQDLLKEGLFPVEVSLVYALARIDRSVAEQEFAPIIEKDDPERSFLREHAMRALWVGASPLLKQKISKALQATNDKRLFAELPELLLTPAELKDECAQGNF
;
A
#
# COMPACT_ATOMS: atom_id res chain seq x y z
N MET A 1 -16.73 23.16 -39.03
CA MET A 1 -16.46 22.00 -38.16
C MET A 1 -14.96 21.88 -37.99
N GLN A 2 -14.40 22.46 -36.93
CA GLN A 2 -13.00 22.27 -36.57
C GLN A 2 -12.96 21.16 -35.52
N GLN A 3 -12.24 20.09 -35.81
CA GLN A 3 -11.92 19.03 -34.84
C GLN A 3 -10.85 19.57 -33.89
N GLU A 4 -11.20 19.69 -32.62
CA GLU A 4 -10.23 19.84 -31.55
C GLU A 4 -9.42 18.55 -31.45
N LYS A 5 -8.12 18.65 -31.71
CA LYS A 5 -7.15 17.60 -31.37
C LYS A 5 -6.94 17.67 -29.87
N ASP A 6 -7.49 16.68 -29.19
CA ASP A 6 -7.20 16.33 -27.82
C ASP A 6 -5.70 16.00 -27.71
N THR A 7 -4.88 16.99 -27.35
CA THR A 7 -3.48 16.77 -27.00
C THR A 7 -3.44 16.25 -25.58
N GLY A 8 -3.69 14.94 -25.44
CA GLY A 8 -3.34 14.21 -24.23
C GLY A 8 -1.89 14.55 -23.89
N THR A 9 -1.68 15.19 -22.74
CA THR A 9 -0.37 15.41 -22.17
C THR A 9 0.24 14.05 -21.86
N GLU A 10 0.97 13.50 -22.82
CA GLU A 10 1.94 12.43 -22.59
C GLU A 10 3.00 13.02 -21.66
N HIS A 11 2.88 12.75 -20.36
CA HIS A 11 4.00 12.94 -19.46
C HIS A 11 5.14 12.06 -19.96
N PRO A 12 6.31 12.62 -20.34
CA PRO A 12 7.44 11.79 -20.73
C PRO A 12 7.79 10.90 -19.55
N PRO A 13 8.08 9.60 -19.76
CA PRO A 13 8.50 8.73 -18.67
C PRO A 13 9.72 9.37 -18.00
N PHE A 14 9.62 9.58 -16.69
CA PHE A 14 10.79 9.83 -15.87
C PHE A 14 11.77 8.69 -16.18
N ARG A 15 12.96 9.04 -16.64
CA ARG A 15 14.05 8.10 -16.91
C ARG A 15 15.13 8.41 -15.89
N PRO A 16 15.14 7.80 -14.71
CA PRO A 16 16.31 7.79 -13.88
C PRO A 16 17.40 7.13 -14.73
N SER A 17 18.47 7.88 -14.89
CA SER A 17 19.66 7.51 -15.66
C SER A 17 20.19 6.13 -15.24
N GLY A 18 19.73 5.06 -15.88
CA GLY A 18 20.32 3.72 -15.79
C GLY A 18 20.25 3.00 -14.42
N GLY A 19 19.34 3.40 -13.52
CA GLY A 19 19.34 2.93 -12.12
C GLY A 19 18.48 1.71 -11.77
N GLY A 20 17.74 1.14 -12.74
CA GLY A 20 16.84 0.00 -12.48
C GLY A 20 15.65 0.36 -11.58
N ILE A 21 14.85 -0.63 -11.19
CA ILE A 21 13.66 -0.38 -10.36
C ILE A 21 14.04 0.16 -8.96
N LEU A 22 15.24 -0.15 -8.48
CA LEU A 22 15.72 0.31 -7.18
C LEU A 22 15.96 1.82 -7.12
N ALA A 23 16.16 2.49 -8.26
CA ALA A 23 16.23 3.95 -8.30
C ALA A 23 14.89 4.61 -7.91
N LEU A 24 13.77 3.89 -8.07
CA LEU A 24 12.46 4.37 -7.65
C LEU A 24 12.30 4.44 -6.13
N LEU A 25 13.18 3.78 -5.38
CA LEU A 25 13.19 3.89 -3.91
C LEU A 25 13.54 5.30 -3.44
N ASP A 26 14.27 6.06 -4.26
CA ASP A 26 14.73 7.42 -3.93
C ASP A 26 13.90 8.51 -4.63
N ALA A 27 12.91 8.13 -5.44
CA ALA A 27 12.03 9.07 -6.13
C ALA A 27 11.12 9.81 -5.12
N PRO A 28 10.79 11.09 -5.36
CA PRO A 28 9.84 11.82 -4.52
C PRO A 28 8.46 11.14 -4.52
N GLU A 29 7.77 11.19 -3.37
CA GLU A 29 6.42 10.62 -3.22
C GLU A 29 5.42 11.32 -4.14
N GLY A 30 4.48 10.55 -4.68
CA GLY A 30 3.38 11.08 -5.46
C GLY A 30 3.68 11.45 -6.90
N ASP A 31 4.89 11.17 -7.38
CA ASP A 31 5.17 11.29 -8.80
C ASP A 31 4.44 10.18 -9.56
N ALA A 32 3.41 10.54 -10.33
CA ALA A 32 2.70 9.62 -11.23
C ALA A 32 3.65 8.91 -12.21
N GLY A 33 4.82 9.48 -12.46
CA GLY A 33 5.94 8.85 -13.17
C GLY A 33 6.45 7.58 -12.50
N VAL A 34 6.47 7.49 -11.17
CA VAL A 34 6.96 6.31 -10.44
C VAL A 34 6.10 5.08 -10.70
N LEU A 35 4.77 5.22 -10.74
CA LEU A 35 3.89 4.09 -11.04
C LEU A 35 4.04 3.63 -12.49
N ALA A 36 4.10 4.58 -13.43
CA ALA A 36 4.29 4.28 -14.84
C ALA A 36 5.64 3.57 -15.08
N GLU A 37 6.68 4.02 -14.38
CA GLU A 37 8.01 3.46 -14.49
C GLU A 37 8.14 2.11 -13.78
N ALA A 38 7.59 1.95 -12.56
CA ALA A 38 7.56 0.65 -11.89
C ALA A 38 6.94 -0.41 -12.81
N ARG A 39 5.80 -0.09 -13.43
CA ARG A 39 5.11 -0.99 -14.37
C ARG A 39 5.94 -1.36 -15.59
N PHE A 40 6.86 -0.49 -16.03
CA PHE A 40 7.76 -0.80 -17.14
C PHE A 40 8.70 -1.98 -16.82
N TYR A 41 9.17 -2.09 -15.58
CA TYR A 41 10.06 -3.19 -15.15
C TYR A 41 9.35 -4.54 -14.96
N GLY A 42 8.01 -4.53 -14.78
CA GLY A 42 7.20 -5.75 -14.76
C GLY A 42 7.65 -6.80 -13.73
N GLU A 43 7.76 -8.06 -14.16
CA GLU A 43 8.14 -9.19 -13.30
C GLU A 43 9.63 -9.13 -12.88
N GLU A 44 10.53 -8.64 -13.74
CA GLU A 44 11.94 -8.48 -13.37
C GLU A 44 12.10 -7.48 -12.23
N GLY A 45 11.36 -6.37 -12.29
CA GLY A 45 11.31 -5.40 -11.20
C GLY A 45 10.73 -5.98 -9.90
N CYS A 46 9.78 -6.91 -10.00
CA CYS A 46 9.28 -7.64 -8.84
C CYS A 46 10.38 -8.46 -8.17
N GLU A 47 11.15 -9.25 -8.93
CA GLU A 47 12.23 -10.06 -8.37
C GLU A 47 13.31 -9.21 -7.72
N GLU A 48 13.68 -8.10 -8.38
CA GLU A 48 14.69 -7.19 -7.86
C GLU A 48 14.24 -6.53 -6.54
N LEU A 49 12.99 -6.06 -6.47
CA LEU A 49 12.43 -5.49 -5.24
C LEU A 49 12.28 -6.54 -4.13
N LEU A 50 11.85 -7.77 -4.43
CA LEU A 50 11.74 -8.84 -3.43
C LEU A 50 13.10 -9.16 -2.81
N ALA A 51 14.15 -9.24 -3.63
CA ALA A 51 15.52 -9.43 -3.15
C ALA A 51 15.98 -8.25 -2.27
N ALA A 52 15.60 -7.03 -2.65
CA ALA A 52 15.98 -5.82 -1.92
C ALA A 52 15.22 -5.62 -0.61
N VAL A 53 13.95 -6.00 -0.49
CA VAL A 53 13.15 -5.80 0.74
C VAL A 53 13.06 -7.03 1.64
N GLY A 54 13.67 -8.15 1.24
CA GLY A 54 13.63 -9.39 2.03
C GLY A 54 14.22 -9.26 3.45
N PRO A 55 14.05 -10.31 4.27
CA PRO A 55 14.64 -10.36 5.61
C PRO A 55 16.16 -10.15 5.57
N GLY A 56 16.66 -9.30 6.47
CA GLY A 56 18.10 -8.98 6.54
C GLY A 56 18.61 -8.02 5.46
N SER A 57 17.71 -7.37 4.72
CA SER A 57 18.06 -6.27 3.82
C SER A 57 18.86 -5.16 4.52
N ASN A 58 19.80 -4.57 3.78
CA ASN A 58 20.56 -3.38 4.18
C ASN A 58 19.90 -2.06 3.76
N LEU A 59 18.69 -2.11 3.18
CA LEU A 59 17.92 -0.89 2.94
C LEU A 59 17.59 -0.23 4.28
N ASP A 60 17.66 1.09 4.33
CA ASP A 60 17.08 1.83 5.43
C ASP A 60 15.57 1.63 5.49
N LEU A 61 14.99 2.01 6.62
CA LEU A 61 13.59 1.77 6.95
C LEU A 61 12.62 2.35 5.92
N GLU A 62 12.90 3.57 5.43
CA GLU A 62 12.04 4.29 4.50
C GLU A 62 12.08 3.63 3.12
N ARG A 63 13.29 3.33 2.62
CA ARG A 63 13.46 2.64 1.33
C ARG A 63 12.89 1.23 1.36
N LYS A 64 13.00 0.52 2.49
CA LYS A 64 12.40 -0.81 2.66
C LYS A 64 10.87 -0.75 2.61
N ALA A 65 10.26 0.18 3.35
CA ALA A 65 8.81 0.39 3.31
C ALA A 65 8.32 0.74 1.91
N ARG A 66 9.04 1.66 1.22
CA ARG A 66 8.73 2.02 -0.16
C ARG A 66 8.86 0.86 -1.13
N GLY A 67 9.87 0.02 -0.99
CA GLY A 67 10.01 -1.18 -1.83
C GLY A 67 8.83 -2.14 -1.66
N VAL A 68 8.34 -2.33 -0.43
CA VAL A 68 7.11 -3.12 -0.17
C VAL A 68 5.89 -2.47 -0.81
N HIS A 69 5.77 -1.14 -0.74
CA HIS A 69 4.70 -0.42 -1.41
C HIS A 69 4.74 -0.60 -2.94
N LEU A 70 5.92 -0.45 -3.56
CA LEU A 70 6.13 -0.66 -5.00
C LEU A 70 5.76 -2.09 -5.43
N LEU A 71 6.11 -3.12 -4.64
CA LEU A 71 5.70 -4.50 -4.89
C LEU A 71 4.16 -4.63 -4.91
N GLY A 72 3.47 -3.91 -4.02
CA GLY A 72 2.02 -3.78 -4.04
C GLY A 72 1.48 -3.14 -5.32
N LEU A 73 2.07 -2.02 -5.74
CA LEU A 73 1.69 -1.30 -6.97
C LEU A 73 1.87 -2.14 -8.24
N LEU A 74 2.92 -2.97 -8.26
CA LEU A 74 3.20 -3.94 -9.32
C LEU A 74 2.27 -5.15 -9.31
N GLY A 75 1.55 -5.39 -8.22
CA GLY A 75 0.75 -6.61 -8.06
C GLY A 75 1.62 -7.86 -7.85
N CYS A 76 2.78 -7.72 -7.21
CA CYS A 76 3.74 -8.82 -7.02
C CYS A 76 3.20 -9.88 -6.04
N LYS A 77 2.57 -10.93 -6.56
CA LYS A 77 1.98 -12.00 -5.73
C LYS A 77 3.00 -12.74 -4.85
N LYS A 78 4.27 -12.77 -5.24
CA LYS A 78 5.34 -13.39 -4.45
C LYS A 78 5.57 -12.68 -3.10
N LEU A 79 5.18 -11.39 -2.97
CA LEU A 79 5.23 -10.67 -1.69
C LEU A 79 4.38 -11.35 -0.60
N ILE A 80 3.29 -12.04 -0.98
CA ILE A 80 2.46 -12.79 -0.03
C ILE A 80 3.31 -13.80 0.76
N GLY A 81 4.25 -14.49 0.08
CA GLY A 81 5.13 -15.47 0.72
C GLY A 81 6.13 -14.87 1.71
N LEU A 82 6.42 -13.57 1.61
CA LEU A 82 7.32 -12.85 2.53
C LEU A 82 6.59 -12.10 3.65
N SER A 83 5.27 -11.95 3.55
CA SER A 83 4.46 -11.12 4.45
C SER A 83 4.69 -11.43 5.94
N GLN A 84 4.69 -12.71 6.31
CA GLN A 84 4.89 -13.16 7.69
C GLN A 84 6.27 -12.78 8.24
N ASP A 85 7.31 -12.86 7.41
CA ASP A 85 8.65 -12.50 7.86
C ASP A 85 8.79 -10.99 8.01
N LEU A 86 8.21 -10.22 7.09
CA LEU A 86 8.14 -8.75 7.19
C LEU A 86 7.36 -8.29 8.44
N LEU A 87 6.24 -8.95 8.79
CA LEU A 87 5.49 -8.67 10.01
C LEU A 87 6.28 -8.98 11.29
N LYS A 88 7.07 -10.06 11.29
CA LYS A 88 7.90 -10.43 12.45
C LYS A 88 9.03 -9.44 12.73
N GLU A 89 9.49 -8.69 11.72
CA GLU A 89 10.51 -7.66 11.92
C GLU A 89 9.99 -6.51 12.80
N GLY A 90 8.66 -6.32 12.90
CA GLY A 90 8.04 -5.29 13.74
C GLY A 90 8.39 -3.86 13.31
N LEU A 91 8.78 -3.69 12.04
CA LEU A 91 9.16 -2.40 11.48
C LEU A 91 7.91 -1.67 11.00
N PHE A 92 7.41 -0.78 11.85
CA PHE A 92 6.10 -0.15 11.66
C PHE A 92 5.84 0.46 10.26
N PRO A 93 6.74 1.26 9.64
CA PRO A 93 6.52 1.73 8.27
C PRO A 93 6.37 0.60 7.25
N VAL A 94 7.16 -0.48 7.40
CA VAL A 94 7.09 -1.65 6.52
C VAL A 94 5.77 -2.38 6.69
N GLU A 95 5.28 -2.52 7.93
CA GLU A 95 3.98 -3.16 8.21
C GLU A 95 2.82 -2.36 7.61
N VAL A 96 2.85 -1.03 7.71
CA VAL A 96 1.84 -0.16 7.09
C VAL A 96 1.87 -0.32 5.57
N SER A 97 3.04 -0.24 4.93
CA SER A 97 3.15 -0.46 3.47
C SER A 97 2.68 -1.87 3.07
N LEU A 98 2.96 -2.89 3.89
CA LEU A 98 2.55 -4.26 3.65
C LEU A 98 1.03 -4.43 3.69
N VAL A 99 0.32 -3.76 4.61
CA VAL A 99 -1.15 -3.74 4.65
C VAL A 99 -1.72 -3.34 3.31
N TYR A 100 -1.30 -2.19 2.78
CA TYR A 100 -1.80 -1.67 1.52
C TYR A 100 -1.37 -2.53 0.33
N ALA A 101 -0.12 -2.98 0.32
CA ALA A 101 0.40 -3.84 -0.74
C ALA A 101 -0.40 -5.14 -0.85
N LEU A 102 -0.63 -5.84 0.27
CA LEU A 102 -1.42 -7.06 0.26
C LEU A 102 -2.88 -6.79 -0.09
N ALA A 103 -3.50 -5.74 0.45
CA ALA A 103 -4.87 -5.38 0.12
C ALA A 103 -5.08 -5.13 -1.38
N ARG A 104 -4.04 -4.65 -2.07
CA ARG A 104 -4.01 -4.43 -3.52
C ARG A 104 -3.72 -5.70 -4.32
N ILE A 105 -2.81 -6.55 -3.84
CA ILE A 105 -2.41 -7.80 -4.52
C ILE A 105 -3.50 -8.86 -4.39
N ASP A 106 -3.90 -9.16 -3.15
CA ASP A 106 -4.91 -10.14 -2.81
C ASP A 106 -5.59 -9.75 -1.49
N ARG A 107 -6.79 -9.19 -1.63
CA ARG A 107 -7.57 -8.73 -0.49
C ARG A 107 -7.90 -9.86 0.48
N SER A 108 -8.22 -11.06 0.00
CA SER A 108 -8.55 -12.19 0.88
C SER A 108 -7.38 -12.54 1.78
N VAL A 109 -6.17 -12.54 1.23
CA VAL A 109 -4.95 -12.73 2.02
C VAL A 109 -4.79 -11.61 3.04
N ALA A 110 -4.92 -10.34 2.62
CA ALA A 110 -4.79 -9.21 3.52
C ALA A 110 -5.83 -9.23 4.66
N GLU A 111 -7.08 -9.61 4.38
CA GLU A 111 -8.12 -9.79 5.40
C GLU A 111 -7.73 -10.87 6.42
N GLN A 112 -7.16 -11.99 5.98
CA GLN A 112 -6.70 -13.06 6.87
C GLN A 112 -5.51 -12.62 7.74
N GLU A 113 -4.54 -11.96 7.12
CA GLU A 113 -3.30 -11.52 7.77
C GLU A 113 -3.55 -10.44 8.84
N PHE A 114 -4.42 -9.46 8.53
CA PHE A 114 -4.62 -8.29 9.41
C PHE A 114 -5.89 -8.35 10.27
N ALA A 115 -6.76 -9.37 10.12
CA ALA A 115 -7.89 -9.55 11.02
C ALA A 115 -7.52 -9.59 12.52
N PRO A 116 -6.44 -10.30 12.95
CA PRO A 116 -6.04 -10.29 14.36
C PRO A 116 -5.65 -8.89 14.85
N ILE A 117 -5.03 -8.07 14.00
CA ILE A 117 -4.63 -6.69 14.32
C ILE A 117 -5.86 -5.78 14.43
N ILE A 118 -6.86 -5.97 13.57
CA ILE A 118 -8.13 -5.23 13.62
C ILE A 118 -8.92 -5.54 14.90
N GLU A 119 -8.97 -6.82 15.28
CA GLU A 119 -9.78 -7.29 16.41
C GLU A 119 -9.14 -7.01 17.78
N LYS A 120 -7.81 -6.93 17.85
CA LYS A 120 -7.09 -6.67 19.09
C LYS A 120 -7.00 -5.16 19.35
N ASP A 121 -7.54 -4.71 20.47
CA ASP A 121 -7.36 -3.34 20.94
C ASP A 121 -6.01 -3.20 21.65
N ASP A 122 -4.96 -3.03 20.85
CA ASP A 122 -3.58 -2.87 21.31
C ASP A 122 -3.13 -1.42 21.08
N PRO A 123 -2.99 -0.60 22.13
CA PRO A 123 -2.61 0.81 21.99
C PRO A 123 -1.29 1.02 21.24
N GLU A 124 -0.34 0.10 21.38
CA GLU A 124 0.97 0.15 20.69
C GLU A 124 0.85 -0.10 19.18
N ARG A 125 -0.24 -0.76 18.76
CA ARG A 125 -0.54 -1.08 17.37
C ARG A 125 -1.72 -0.27 16.82
N SER A 126 -2.18 0.74 17.56
CA SER A 126 -3.38 1.54 17.24
C SER A 126 -3.35 2.14 15.83
N PHE A 127 -2.20 2.69 15.42
CA PHE A 127 -2.03 3.26 14.08
C PHE A 127 -1.98 2.18 12.98
N LEU A 128 -1.27 1.07 13.19
CA LEU A 128 -1.27 -0.04 12.23
C LEU A 128 -2.70 -0.62 12.06
N ARG A 129 -3.43 -0.73 13.17
CA ARG A 129 -4.83 -1.15 13.21
C ARG A 129 -5.73 -0.21 12.42
N GLU A 130 -5.52 1.09 12.55
CA GLU A 130 -6.22 2.10 11.73
C GLU A 130 -5.96 1.91 10.24
N HIS A 131 -4.69 1.77 9.83
CA HIS A 131 -4.35 1.55 8.42
C HIS A 131 -4.91 0.24 7.89
N ALA A 132 -4.88 -0.83 8.68
CA ALA A 132 -5.54 -2.10 8.36
C ALA A 132 -7.04 -1.92 8.14
N MET A 133 -7.73 -1.19 9.02
CA MET A 133 -9.15 -0.89 8.84
C MET A 133 -9.41 -0.08 7.57
N ARG A 134 -8.62 0.98 7.31
CA ARG A 134 -8.74 1.83 6.12
C ARG A 134 -8.54 1.03 4.83
N ALA A 135 -7.42 0.33 4.70
CA ALA A 135 -7.08 -0.46 3.52
C ALA A 135 -8.10 -1.59 3.27
N LEU A 136 -8.57 -2.22 4.35
CA LEU A 136 -9.44 -3.38 4.30
C LEU A 136 -10.92 -3.07 4.40
N TRP A 137 -11.35 -1.80 4.44
CA TRP A 137 -12.78 -1.49 4.39
C TRP A 137 -13.38 -1.43 2.99
N VAL A 138 -12.71 -0.77 2.04
CA VAL A 138 -13.26 -0.50 0.70
C VAL A 138 -13.28 -1.76 -0.14
N GLY A 139 -14.46 -2.35 -0.34
CA GLY A 139 -14.61 -3.66 -0.97
C GLY A 139 -14.55 -4.84 0.00
N ALA A 140 -14.53 -4.58 1.31
CA ALA A 140 -14.62 -5.60 2.36
C ALA A 140 -15.89 -6.44 2.24
N SER A 141 -15.77 -7.71 2.62
CA SER A 141 -16.94 -8.56 2.86
C SER A 141 -17.85 -7.95 3.96
N PRO A 142 -19.18 -8.19 3.94
CA PRO A 142 -20.07 -7.71 5.00
C PRO A 142 -19.63 -8.15 6.40
N LEU A 143 -19.07 -9.36 6.50
CA LEU A 143 -18.52 -9.89 7.75
C LEU A 143 -17.33 -9.07 8.24
N LEU A 144 -16.39 -8.72 7.37
CA LEU A 144 -15.26 -7.88 7.75
C LEU A 144 -15.71 -6.46 8.11
N LYS A 145 -16.67 -5.88 7.38
CA LYS A 145 -17.25 -4.58 7.77
C LYS A 145 -17.84 -4.64 9.17
N GLN A 146 -18.59 -5.70 9.49
CA GLN A 146 -19.14 -5.90 10.84
C GLN A 146 -18.03 -6.00 11.90
N LYS A 147 -16.94 -6.73 11.60
CA LYS A 147 -15.78 -6.82 12.49
C LYS A 147 -15.12 -5.47 12.71
N ILE A 148 -14.85 -4.71 11.65
CA ILE A 148 -14.28 -3.35 11.72
C ILE A 148 -15.22 -2.43 12.51
N SER A 149 -16.52 -2.43 12.22
CA SER A 149 -17.49 -1.63 12.97
C SER A 149 -17.52 -1.97 14.46
N LYS A 150 -17.50 -3.27 14.82
CA LYS A 150 -17.45 -3.71 16.22
C LYS A 150 -16.13 -3.30 16.89
N ALA A 151 -15.02 -3.47 16.18
CA ALA A 151 -13.70 -3.07 16.64
C ALA A 151 -13.64 -1.57 16.92
N LEU A 152 -14.22 -0.74 16.05
CA LEU A 152 -14.34 0.71 16.19
C LEU A 152 -15.19 1.13 17.40
N GLN A 153 -16.36 0.48 17.57
CA GLN A 153 -17.25 0.72 18.72
C GLN A 153 -16.60 0.34 20.06
N ALA A 154 -15.71 -0.65 20.05
CA ALA A 154 -14.99 -1.07 21.25
C ALA A 154 -13.83 -0.11 21.61
N THR A 155 -13.40 0.76 20.69
CA THR A 155 -12.36 1.76 20.98
C THR A 155 -12.96 2.95 21.71
N ASN A 156 -12.20 3.53 22.65
CA ASN A 156 -12.50 4.87 23.18
C ASN A 156 -12.05 6.00 22.23
N ASP A 157 -11.55 5.68 21.03
CA ASP A 157 -11.06 6.68 20.09
C ASP A 157 -12.19 7.15 19.15
N LYS A 158 -12.84 8.23 19.58
CA LYS A 158 -13.94 8.86 18.83
C LYS A 158 -13.48 9.45 17.48
N ARG A 159 -12.17 9.67 17.25
CA ARG A 159 -11.64 10.21 15.99
C ARG A 159 -11.78 9.20 14.85
N LEU A 160 -11.37 7.95 15.09
CA LEU A 160 -11.55 6.83 14.16
C LEU A 160 -13.02 6.67 13.74
N PHE A 161 -13.97 6.89 14.66
CA PHE A 161 -15.40 6.78 14.37
C PHE A 161 -15.96 7.92 13.52
N ALA A 162 -15.46 9.14 13.73
CA ALA A 162 -15.89 10.33 12.99
C ALA A 162 -15.28 10.37 11.59
N GLU A 163 -14.02 9.93 11.47
CA GLU A 163 -13.27 10.06 10.23
C GLU A 163 -13.43 8.84 9.33
N LEU A 164 -13.71 7.60 9.80
CA LEU A 164 -13.83 6.47 8.87
C LEU A 164 -14.82 6.74 7.72
N PRO A 165 -16.07 7.18 7.93
CA PRO A 165 -16.96 7.51 6.81
C PRO A 165 -16.40 8.54 5.79
N GLU A 166 -15.48 9.42 6.20
CA GLU A 166 -14.79 10.41 5.35
C GLU A 166 -13.41 9.92 4.83
N LEU A 167 -12.75 9.00 5.53
CA LEU A 167 -11.48 8.33 5.20
C LEU A 167 -11.68 7.10 4.31
N LEU A 168 -12.93 6.68 4.15
CA LEU A 168 -13.34 5.67 3.21
C LEU A 168 -13.42 6.31 1.84
N LEU A 169 -12.23 6.56 1.31
CA LEU A 169 -12.02 6.88 -0.09
C LEU A 169 -12.92 5.97 -0.91
N THR A 170 -13.81 6.55 -1.70
CA THR A 170 -14.51 5.83 -2.74
C THR A 170 -13.50 5.07 -3.59
N PRO A 171 -13.88 4.01 -4.32
CA PRO A 171 -12.96 3.31 -5.22
C PRO A 171 -12.23 4.23 -6.21
N ALA A 172 -12.78 5.42 -6.50
CA ALA A 172 -12.13 6.47 -7.29
C ALA A 172 -11.09 7.24 -6.46
N GLU A 173 -11.41 7.70 -5.26
CA GLU A 173 -10.48 8.42 -4.39
C GLU A 173 -9.32 7.53 -3.90
N LEU A 174 -9.54 6.22 -3.74
CA LEU A 174 -8.48 5.25 -3.42
C LEU A 174 -7.51 5.09 -4.58
N LYS A 175 -8.02 5.20 -5.81
CA LYS A 175 -7.24 5.15 -7.03
C LYS A 175 -6.40 6.42 -7.21
N ASP A 176 -6.95 7.58 -6.83
CA ASP A 176 -6.28 8.87 -6.89
C ASP A 176 -5.24 9.04 -5.77
N GLU A 177 -5.54 8.71 -4.53
CA GLU A 177 -4.56 8.74 -3.44
C GLU A 177 -3.41 7.74 -3.67
N CYS A 178 -3.70 6.56 -4.24
CA CYS A 178 -2.66 5.63 -4.68
C CYS A 178 -1.84 6.16 -5.87
N ALA A 179 -2.41 7.02 -6.70
CA ALA A 179 -1.72 7.64 -7.82
C ALA A 179 -0.89 8.86 -7.38
N GLN A 180 -1.30 9.51 -6.29
CA GLN A 180 -0.67 10.69 -5.71
C GLN A 180 0.30 10.37 -4.57
N GLY A 181 0.48 9.09 -4.20
CA GLY A 181 1.50 8.67 -3.25
C GLY A 181 1.44 9.35 -1.88
N ASN A 182 0.28 9.88 -1.46
CA ASN A 182 0.11 10.54 -0.17
C ASN A 182 -0.05 9.54 1.00
N PHE A 183 0.66 8.41 0.97
CA PHE A 183 0.59 7.36 1.99
C PHE A 183 1.95 7.06 2.59
#